data_AF-A0A7F5RK28-F1
#
_entry.id   AF-A0A7F5RK28-F1
#
_cell.length_a   1.000
_cell.length_b   1.000
_cell.length_c   1.000
_cell.angle_alpha   90.00
_cell.angle_beta   90.00
_cell.angle_gamma   90.00
#
_symmetry.space_group_name_H-M   'P 1'
#
loop_
_entity.id
_entity.type
_entity.pdbx_description
1 polymer ?
#
loop_
_entity_poly.entity_id
_entity_poly.type
_entity_poly.pdbx_seq_one_letter_code
_entity_poly.pdbx_strand_id
1 'polypeptide(L)'
;MEKTSYRLNFLYPLLQREDKKLHDFLESAMVGTMFALPWYLTWFGHSLNQYRDVVRLYDYFLASPPLMPLYTAASLVLYRKDKIYEAGCDMANIHCLLSQIPDNIDFEEVLRCSTRLFEKHPPHKLEKDVNKRVKREKEQLRRKARAPSSWLVFRNYIPNWLLLHYRGKVGLFIATATVLFGLYAYLNMSESGPLFYKRNLRNT
;
A
#
# COMPACT_ATOMS: atom_id res chain seq x y z
N MET A 1 -2.84 -17.42 -4.29
CA MET A 1 -2.29 -16.19 -3.66
C MET A 1 -2.22 -16.25 -2.13
N GLU A 2 -3.12 -16.96 -1.44
CA GLU A 2 -3.15 -16.98 0.04
C GLU A 2 -1.86 -17.45 0.71
N LYS A 3 -1.17 -18.46 0.15
CA LYS A 3 0.10 -18.98 0.69
C LYS A 3 1.20 -17.92 0.73
N THR A 4 1.34 -17.12 -0.33
CA THR A 4 2.35 -16.05 -0.40
C THR A 4 2.03 -14.93 0.59
N SER A 5 0.77 -14.50 0.65
CA SER A 5 0.32 -13.50 1.63
C SER A 5 0.53 -13.96 3.08
N TYR A 6 0.29 -15.24 3.38
CA TYR A 6 0.61 -15.81 4.69
C TYR A 6 2.11 -15.75 4.99
N ARG A 7 2.98 -16.06 4.01
CA ARG A 7 4.44 -16.00 4.21
C ARG A 7 4.92 -14.57 4.51
N LEU A 8 4.39 -13.55 3.85
CA LEU A 8 4.77 -12.16 4.12
C LEU A 8 4.49 -11.73 5.56
N ASN A 9 3.52 -12.35 6.23
CA ASN A 9 3.19 -12.05 7.62
C ASN A 9 4.27 -12.47 8.64
N PHE A 10 5.33 -13.17 8.24
CA PHE A 10 6.52 -13.40 9.08
C PHE A 10 7.38 -12.14 9.26
N LEU A 11 7.28 -11.16 8.36
CA LEU A 11 8.12 -9.96 8.37
C LEU A 11 7.98 -9.18 9.69
N TYR A 12 6.75 -8.90 10.13
CA TYR A 12 6.54 -8.10 11.33
C TYR A 12 6.91 -8.81 12.64
N PRO A 13 6.57 -10.09 12.86
CA PRO A 13 7.08 -10.83 14.02
C PRO A 13 8.62 -10.87 14.09
N LEU A 14 9.31 -10.91 12.94
CA LEU A 14 10.77 -10.78 12.91
C LEU A 14 11.22 -9.39 13.39
N LEU A 15 10.64 -8.33 12.82
CA LEU A 15 10.95 -6.96 13.23
C LEU A 15 10.62 -6.73 14.70
N GLN A 16 9.52 -7.28 15.21
CA GLN A 16 9.12 -7.14 16.61
C GLN A 16 10.14 -7.72 17.59
N ARG A 17 10.79 -8.84 17.22
CA ARG A 17 11.77 -9.51 18.09
C ARG A 17 13.16 -8.89 18.02
N GLU A 18 13.54 -8.31 16.88
CA GLU A 18 14.84 -7.66 16.72
C GLU A 18 14.81 -6.18 17.12
N ASP A 19 13.81 -5.43 16.68
CA ASP A 19 13.68 -4.01 16.91
C ASP A 19 12.21 -3.64 17.11
N LYS A 20 11.77 -3.74 18.38
CA LYS A 20 10.40 -3.41 18.78
C LYS A 20 10.03 -1.96 18.42
N LYS A 21 10.99 -1.03 18.51
CA LYS A 21 10.73 0.39 18.22
C LYS A 21 10.44 0.60 16.73
N LEU A 22 11.21 -0.05 15.86
CA LEU A 22 10.94 -0.04 14.41
C LEU A 22 9.62 -0.72 14.08
N HIS A 23 9.33 -1.86 14.70
CA HIS A 23 8.04 -2.55 14.55
C HIS A 23 6.85 -1.63 14.90
N ASP A 24 6.88 -0.99 16.08
CA ASP A 24 5.77 -0.16 16.56
C ASP A 24 5.59 1.10 15.68
N PHE A 25 6.69 1.63 15.14
CA PHE A 25 6.67 2.72 14.15
C PHE A 25 5.99 2.30 12.84
N LEU A 26 6.37 1.15 12.28
CA LEU A 26 5.78 0.63 11.04
C LEU A 26 4.31 0.21 11.20
N GLU A 27 3.91 -0.28 12.38
CA GLU A 27 2.50 -0.53 12.71
C GLU A 27 1.70 0.76 12.77
N SER A 28 2.25 1.80 13.42
CA SER A 28 1.61 3.12 13.55
C SER A 28 1.44 3.81 12.20
N ALA A 29 2.40 3.65 11.28
CA ALA A 29 2.31 4.14 9.91
C ALA A 29 1.40 3.29 9.00
N MET A 30 0.86 2.16 9.47
CA MET A 30 -0.07 1.28 8.74
C MET A 30 0.45 0.81 7.36
N VAL A 31 1.76 0.65 7.17
CA VAL A 31 2.35 0.31 5.87
C VAL A 31 1.99 -1.12 5.39
N GLY A 32 1.76 -2.04 6.33
CA GLY A 32 1.49 -3.44 6.04
C GLY A 32 2.68 -4.16 5.42
N THR A 33 2.44 -5.30 4.75
CA THR A 33 3.52 -6.16 4.21
C THR A 33 3.62 -6.14 2.68
N MET A 34 2.76 -5.37 2.01
CA MET A 34 2.63 -5.40 0.55
C MET A 34 3.87 -4.90 -0.19
N PHE A 35 4.63 -3.98 0.40
CA PHE A 35 5.90 -3.50 -0.18
C PHE A 35 6.92 -4.63 -0.40
N ALA A 36 6.88 -5.68 0.43
CA ALA A 36 7.82 -6.80 0.36
C ALA A 36 7.37 -7.92 -0.62
N LEU A 37 6.14 -7.84 -1.13
CA LEU A 37 5.62 -8.82 -2.09
C LEU A 37 6.47 -8.92 -3.38
N PRO A 38 6.79 -7.81 -4.09
CA PRO A 38 7.62 -7.89 -5.29
C PRO A 38 9.01 -8.48 -5.00
N TRP A 39 9.61 -8.12 -3.87
CA TRP A 39 10.89 -8.66 -3.42
C TRP A 39 10.84 -10.17 -3.25
N TYR A 40 9.80 -10.66 -2.56
CA TYR A 40 9.65 -12.08 -2.26
C TYR A 40 9.36 -12.92 -3.50
N LEU A 41 8.54 -12.41 -4.43
CA LEU A 41 8.16 -13.13 -5.64
C LEU A 41 9.29 -13.24 -6.66
N THR A 42 10.14 -12.21 -6.75
CA THR A 42 11.12 -12.08 -7.83
C THR A 42 12.56 -12.09 -7.33
N TRP A 43 12.75 -12.47 -6.06
CA TRP A 43 14.05 -12.50 -5.38
C TRP A 43 14.84 -11.20 -5.60
N PHE A 44 14.14 -10.06 -5.43
CA PHE A 44 14.65 -8.70 -5.64
C PHE A 44 15.10 -8.35 -7.08
N GLY A 45 14.91 -9.25 -8.06
CA GLY A 45 15.43 -9.07 -9.42
C GLY A 45 14.93 -7.84 -10.17
N HIS A 46 13.74 -7.31 -9.83
CA HIS A 46 13.23 -6.05 -10.39
C HIS A 46 13.46 -4.83 -9.49
N SER A 47 13.98 -5.02 -8.28
CA SER A 47 14.15 -3.95 -7.30
C SER A 47 15.60 -3.47 -7.19
N LEU A 48 16.56 -4.21 -7.77
CA LEU A 48 17.96 -3.85 -7.81
C LEU A 48 18.38 -3.47 -9.22
N ASN A 49 19.13 -2.37 -9.36
CA ASN A 49 19.67 -1.96 -10.66
C ASN A 49 20.97 -2.69 -10.99
N GLN A 50 21.74 -3.09 -9.98
CA GLN A 50 23.02 -3.78 -10.18
C GLN A 50 22.80 -5.28 -10.38
N TYR A 51 23.08 -5.75 -11.60
CA TYR A 51 22.96 -7.17 -11.95
C TYR A 51 23.82 -8.08 -11.06
N ARG A 52 25.01 -7.62 -10.65
CA ARG A 52 25.92 -8.34 -9.76
C ARG A 52 25.24 -8.70 -8.43
N ASP A 53 24.52 -7.76 -7.82
CA ASP A 53 23.83 -7.98 -6.55
C ASP A 53 22.67 -8.95 -6.70
N VAL A 54 21.95 -8.89 -7.82
CA VAL A 54 20.89 -9.85 -8.14
C VAL A 54 21.45 -11.26 -8.20
N VAL A 55 22.52 -11.50 -8.97
CA VAL A 55 23.14 -12.84 -9.06
C VAL A 55 23.63 -13.31 -7.68
N ARG A 56 24.26 -12.42 -6.91
CA ARG A 56 24.76 -12.73 -5.56
C ARG A 56 23.64 -13.13 -4.59
N LEU A 57 22.49 -12.47 -4.67
CA LEU A 57 21.29 -12.84 -3.90
C LEU A 57 20.74 -14.21 -4.33
N TYR A 58 20.72 -14.51 -5.63
CA TYR A 58 20.27 -15.80 -6.14
C TYR A 58 21.17 -16.94 -5.65
N ASP A 59 22.50 -16.79 -5.71
CA ASP A 59 23.45 -17.76 -5.18
C ASP A 59 23.17 -18.03 -3.69
N TYR A 60 22.94 -16.97 -2.92
CA TYR A 60 22.60 -17.08 -1.51
C TYR A 60 21.28 -17.81 -1.27
N PHE A 61 20.22 -17.49 -2.02
CA PHE A 61 18.91 -18.09 -1.86
C PHE A 61 18.88 -19.56 -2.27
N LEU A 62 19.62 -19.94 -3.32
CA LEU A 62 19.74 -21.33 -3.76
C LEU A 62 20.50 -22.19 -2.75
N ALA A 63 21.48 -21.62 -2.04
CA ALA A 63 22.23 -22.29 -0.98
C ALA A 63 21.53 -22.28 0.39
N SER A 64 20.39 -21.59 0.52
CA SER A 64 19.72 -21.32 1.81
C SER A 64 18.33 -21.97 1.91
N PRO A 65 17.76 -22.05 3.13
CA PRO A 65 16.39 -22.51 3.31
C PRO A 65 15.35 -21.66 2.55
N PRO A 66 14.18 -22.23 2.16
CA PRO A 66 13.22 -21.56 1.25
C PRO A 66 12.62 -20.23 1.72
N LEU A 67 12.70 -19.91 3.02
CA LEU A 67 12.18 -18.65 3.58
C LEU A 67 13.23 -17.54 3.61
N MET A 68 14.48 -17.82 3.24
CA MET A 68 15.59 -16.86 3.33
C MET A 68 15.37 -15.53 2.60
N PRO A 69 14.71 -15.48 1.42
CA PRO A 69 14.38 -14.19 0.78
C PRO A 69 13.56 -13.26 1.70
N LEU A 70 12.72 -13.81 2.57
CA LEU A 70 11.92 -13.03 3.49
C LEU A 70 12.73 -12.53 4.70
N TYR A 71 13.67 -13.33 5.19
CA TYR A 71 14.61 -12.89 6.22
C TYR A 71 15.52 -11.79 5.68
N THR A 72 15.91 -11.90 4.41
CA THR A 72 16.67 -10.86 3.70
C THR A 72 15.87 -9.56 3.58
N ALA A 73 14.57 -9.66 3.26
CA ALA A 73 13.67 -8.50 3.28
C ALA A 73 13.60 -7.84 4.68
N ALA A 74 13.47 -8.63 5.75
CA ALA A 74 13.48 -8.11 7.12
C ALA A 74 14.81 -7.43 7.47
N SER A 75 15.94 -8.06 7.11
CA SER A 75 17.28 -7.50 7.31
C SER A 75 17.51 -6.22 6.54
N LEU A 76 16.98 -6.10 5.32
CA LEU A 76 17.05 -4.87 4.53
C LEU A 76 16.23 -3.74 5.17
N VAL A 77 15.06 -4.04 5.72
CA VAL A 77 14.24 -3.08 6.48
C VAL A 77 14.98 -2.62 7.74
N LEU A 78 15.61 -3.54 8.48
CA LEU A 78 16.43 -3.23 9.65
C LEU A 78 17.66 -2.39 9.29
N TYR A 79 18.32 -2.71 8.19
CA TYR A 79 19.49 -1.98 7.68
C TYR A 79 19.14 -0.52 7.35
N ARG A 80 17.93 -0.26 6.86
CA ARG A 80 17.45 1.08 6.49
C ARG A 80 16.63 1.77 7.57
N LYS A 81 16.65 1.30 8.81
CA LYS A 81 15.80 1.81 9.91
C LYS A 81 15.92 3.32 10.12
N ASP A 82 17.13 3.87 10.02
CA ASP A 82 17.36 5.30 10.27
C ASP A 82 16.66 6.16 9.19
N LYS A 83 16.72 5.72 7.93
CA LYS A 83 16.00 6.35 6.82
C LYS A 83 14.48 6.21 6.94
N ILE A 84 14.01 5.08 7.47
CA ILE A 84 12.58 4.89 7.75
C ILE A 84 12.10 5.89 8.81
N TYR A 85 12.89 6.14 9.86
CA TYR A 85 12.55 7.14 10.87
C TYR A 85 12.59 8.57 10.32
N GLU A 86 13.52 8.88 9.42
CA GLU A 86 13.61 10.19 8.75
C GLU A 86 12.41 10.48 7.82
N ALA A 87 11.82 9.45 7.19
CA ALA A 87 10.72 9.62 6.23
C ALA A 87 9.37 10.05 6.85
N GLY A 88 9.27 10.04 8.18
CA GLY A 88 8.05 10.37 8.92
C GLY A 88 7.06 9.21 9.00
N CYS A 89 6.10 9.34 9.92
CA CYS A 89 5.09 8.31 10.20
C CYS A 89 3.92 8.37 9.21
N ASP A 90 4.20 8.18 7.91
CA ASP A 90 3.20 8.15 6.85
C ASP A 90 3.34 6.89 5.97
N MET A 91 2.18 6.29 5.63
CA MET A 91 2.12 5.04 4.87
C MET A 91 2.75 5.19 3.49
N ALA A 92 2.43 6.27 2.77
CA ALA A 92 2.86 6.46 1.39
C ALA A 92 4.36 6.74 1.31
N ASN A 93 4.87 7.59 2.19
CA ASN A 93 6.31 7.90 2.27
C ASN A 93 7.14 6.66 2.55
N ILE A 94 6.77 5.88 3.58
CA ILE A 94 7.50 4.66 3.94
C ILE A 94 7.38 3.61 2.84
N HIS A 95 6.19 3.42 2.25
CA HIS A 95 6.02 2.49 1.14
C HIS A 95 6.88 2.87 -0.07
N CYS A 96 6.96 4.15 -0.41
CA CYS A 96 7.79 4.66 -1.50
C CYS A 96 9.28 4.43 -1.20
N LEU A 97 9.74 4.79 0.00
CA LEU A 97 11.11 4.60 0.46
C LEU A 97 11.53 3.14 0.40
N LEU A 98 10.67 2.24 0.87
CA LEU A 98 10.95 0.80 0.85
C LEU A 98 10.91 0.26 -0.58
N SER A 99 9.99 0.71 -1.43
CA SER A 99 9.92 0.23 -2.82
C SER A 99 11.17 0.58 -3.66
N GLN A 100 11.90 1.62 -3.29
CA GLN A 100 13.11 2.07 -3.96
C GLN A 100 14.36 1.69 -3.16
N ILE A 101 15.08 0.68 -3.63
CA ILE A 101 16.34 0.23 -3.02
C ILE A 101 17.49 1.01 -3.64
N PRO A 102 18.27 1.78 -2.87
CA PRO A 102 19.41 2.53 -3.41
C PRO A 102 20.58 1.61 -3.78
N ASP A 103 21.36 2.01 -4.78
CA ASP A 103 22.45 1.21 -5.36
C ASP A 103 23.69 1.07 -4.46
N ASN A 104 23.78 1.85 -3.37
CA ASN A 104 24.94 1.88 -2.47
C ASN A 104 24.74 1.04 -1.20
N ILE A 105 23.85 0.05 -1.24
CA ILE A 105 23.63 -0.87 -0.12
C ILE A 105 24.73 -1.92 -0.07
N ASP A 106 25.29 -2.13 1.12
CA ASP A 106 26.16 -3.26 1.38
C ASP A 106 25.32 -4.54 1.56
N PHE A 107 25.09 -5.24 0.45
CA PHE A 107 24.30 -6.47 0.47
C PHE A 107 24.97 -7.59 1.26
N GLU A 108 26.31 -7.64 1.38
CA GLU A 108 26.96 -8.67 2.19
C GLU A 108 26.59 -8.50 3.67
N GLU A 109 26.48 -7.26 4.16
CA GLU A 109 26.00 -7.02 5.51
C GLU A 109 24.53 -7.39 5.69
N VAL A 110 23.69 -7.07 4.71
CA VAL A 110 22.26 -7.46 4.72
C VAL A 110 22.13 -8.99 4.75
N LEU A 111 22.92 -9.69 3.94
CA LEU A 111 22.94 -11.15 3.88
C LEU A 111 23.41 -11.76 5.21
N ARG A 112 24.51 -11.27 5.79
CA ARG A 112 25.01 -11.70 7.10
C ARG A 112 23.98 -11.49 8.20
N CYS A 113 23.30 -10.34 8.19
CA CYS A 113 22.21 -10.05 9.11
C CYS A 113 21.04 -11.03 8.92
N SER A 114 20.72 -11.40 7.67
CA SER A 114 19.63 -12.33 7.37
C SER A 114 19.90 -13.75 7.86
N THR A 115 21.14 -14.24 7.73
CA THR A 115 21.56 -15.54 8.28
C THR A 115 21.41 -15.55 9.79
N ARG A 116 21.95 -14.53 10.47
CA ARG A 116 21.84 -14.38 11.94
C ARG A 116 20.38 -14.32 12.38
N LEU A 117 19.54 -13.60 11.64
CA LEU A 117 18.11 -13.49 11.94
C LEU A 117 17.41 -14.85 11.83
N PHE A 118 17.75 -15.65 10.81
CA PHE A 118 17.20 -16.99 10.62
C PHE A 118 17.59 -17.95 11.76
N GLU A 119 18.86 -17.91 12.18
CA GLU A 119 19.37 -18.74 13.28
C GLU A 119 18.74 -18.38 14.62
N LYS A 120 18.63 -17.08 14.92
CA LYS A 120 18.07 -16.57 16.18
C LYS A 120 16.56 -16.76 16.25
N HIS A 121 15.86 -16.60 15.14
CA HIS A 121 14.41 -16.63 15.06
C HIS A 121 13.91 -17.59 13.98
N PRO A 122 14.13 -18.91 14.12
CA PRO A 122 13.71 -19.87 13.11
C PRO A 122 12.18 -19.87 12.93
N PRO A 123 11.68 -20.21 11.72
CA PRO A 123 10.26 -20.04 11.36
C PRO A 123 9.26 -20.65 12.33
N HIS A 124 9.55 -21.86 12.83
CA HIS A 124 8.67 -22.57 13.77
C HIS A 124 8.42 -21.79 15.08
N LYS A 125 9.39 -20.98 15.54
CA LYS A 125 9.22 -20.13 16.74
C LYS A 125 8.33 -18.92 16.47
N LEU A 126 8.14 -18.53 15.22
CA LEU A 126 7.38 -17.34 14.81
C LEU A 126 5.95 -17.67 14.41
N GLU A 127 5.64 -18.91 14.04
CA GLU A 127 4.32 -19.32 13.55
C GLU A 127 3.16 -18.88 14.45
N LYS A 128 3.35 -18.95 15.77
CA LYS A 128 2.31 -18.54 16.73
C LYS A 128 1.98 -17.05 16.60
N ASP A 129 2.98 -16.20 16.38
CA ASP A 129 2.82 -14.75 16.25
C ASP A 129 2.30 -14.37 14.86
N VAL A 130 2.77 -15.05 13.82
CA VAL A 130 2.25 -14.94 12.44
C VAL A 130 0.76 -15.25 12.40
N ASN A 131 0.35 -16.37 12.99
CA ASN A 131 -1.05 -16.79 13.03
C ASN A 131 -1.93 -15.79 13.78
N LYS A 132 -1.43 -15.19 14.88
CA LYS A 132 -2.15 -14.11 15.58
C LYS A 132 -2.33 -12.89 14.68
N ARG A 133 -1.29 -12.47 13.95
CA ARG A 133 -1.36 -11.33 13.02
C ARG A 133 -2.37 -11.58 11.91
N VAL A 134 -2.29 -12.72 11.23
CA VAL A 134 -3.21 -13.10 10.14
C VAL A 134 -4.66 -13.11 10.63
N LYS A 135 -4.92 -13.60 11.85
CA LYS A 135 -6.27 -13.53 12.45
C LYS A 135 -6.74 -12.09 12.65
N ARG A 136 -5.89 -11.22 13.19
CA ARG A 136 -6.21 -9.78 13.37
C ARG A 136 -6.53 -9.09 12.04
N GLU A 137 -5.72 -9.31 11.00
CA GLU A 137 -5.96 -8.74 9.68
C GLU A 137 -7.29 -9.24 9.09
N LYS A 138 -7.57 -10.54 9.17
CA LYS A 138 -8.86 -11.12 8.73
C LYS A 138 -10.05 -10.55 9.50
N GLU A 139 -9.93 -10.36 10.81
CA GLU A 139 -10.97 -9.74 11.63
C GLU A 139 -11.22 -8.28 11.24
N GLN A 140 -10.17 -7.51 11.00
CA GLN A 140 -10.29 -6.13 10.52
C GLN A 140 -10.98 -6.07 9.16
N LEU A 141 -10.62 -6.95 8.23
CA LEU A 141 -11.29 -7.05 6.93
C LEU A 141 -12.77 -7.42 7.08
N ARG A 142 -13.10 -8.38 7.96
CA ARG A 142 -14.49 -8.76 8.26
C ARG A 142 -15.27 -7.61 8.89
N ARG A 143 -14.65 -6.82 9.78
CA ARG A 143 -15.27 -5.62 10.38
C ARG A 143 -15.55 -4.56 9.32
N LYS A 144 -14.59 -4.28 8.43
CA LYS A 144 -14.78 -3.34 7.30
C LYS A 144 -15.88 -3.81 6.34
N ALA A 145 -15.93 -5.11 6.04
CA ALA A 145 -16.97 -5.68 5.17
C ALA A 145 -18.38 -5.64 5.80
N ARG A 146 -18.48 -5.70 7.13
CA ARG A 146 -19.73 -5.56 7.89
C ARG A 146 -20.12 -4.11 8.15
N ALA A 147 -19.20 -3.16 8.02
CA ALA A 147 -19.51 -1.75 8.19
C ALA A 147 -20.55 -1.34 7.12
N PRO A 148 -21.64 -0.66 7.50
CA PRO A 148 -22.63 -0.22 6.53
C PRO A 148 -21.95 0.66 5.50
N SER A 149 -22.25 0.43 4.21
CA SER A 149 -21.68 1.28 3.16
C SER A 149 -22.09 2.74 3.41
N SER A 150 -21.19 3.68 3.10
CA SER A 150 -21.48 5.11 3.22
C SER A 150 -22.80 5.48 2.55
N TRP A 151 -23.15 4.80 1.45
CA TRP A 151 -24.42 4.94 0.74
C TRP A 151 -25.64 4.47 1.55
N LEU A 152 -25.55 3.36 2.29
CA LEU A 152 -26.64 2.89 3.17
C LEU A 152 -26.89 3.86 4.33
N VAL A 153 -25.83 4.47 4.87
CA VAL A 153 -25.95 5.50 5.91
C VAL A 153 -26.52 6.78 5.32
N PHE A 154 -26.01 7.25 4.17
CA PHE A 154 -26.50 8.45 3.48
C PHE A 154 -27.98 8.31 3.06
N ARG A 155 -28.41 7.11 2.64
CA ARG A 155 -29.82 6.82 2.33
C ARG A 155 -30.76 7.13 3.50
N ASN A 156 -30.32 6.94 4.74
CA ASN A 156 -31.13 7.22 5.92
C ASN A 156 -31.23 8.72 6.26
N TYR A 157 -30.37 9.56 5.67
CA TYR A 157 -30.43 11.02 5.78
C TYR A 157 -31.13 11.69 4.59
N ILE A 158 -31.33 10.96 3.48
CA ILE A 158 -32.11 11.47 2.35
C ILE A 158 -33.60 11.34 2.69
N PRO A 159 -34.36 12.46 2.73
CA PRO A 159 -35.78 12.39 3.01
C PRO A 159 -36.52 11.64 1.89
N ASN A 160 -37.49 10.80 2.27
CA ASN A 160 -38.16 9.87 1.36
C ASN A 160 -38.77 10.52 0.10
N TRP A 161 -39.19 11.79 0.16
CA TRP A 161 -39.73 12.52 -1.00
C TRP A 161 -38.70 12.62 -2.14
N LEU A 162 -37.42 12.79 -1.84
CA LEU A 162 -36.34 12.89 -2.83
C LEU A 162 -36.13 11.57 -3.59
N LEU A 163 -36.28 10.45 -2.90
CA LEU A 163 -36.20 9.09 -3.48
C LEU A 163 -37.50 8.68 -4.19
N LEU A 164 -38.65 9.17 -3.72
CA LEU A 164 -39.96 8.83 -4.29
C LEU A 164 -40.22 9.50 -5.64
N HIS A 165 -39.60 10.67 -5.90
CA HIS A 165 -39.86 11.38 -7.14
C HIS A 165 -39.50 10.54 -8.36
N TYR A 166 -38.51 9.63 -8.31
CA TYR A 166 -38.06 8.89 -9.49
C TYR A 166 -38.90 7.66 -9.90
N ARG A 167 -39.88 7.22 -9.10
CA ARG A 167 -40.70 6.02 -9.42
C ARG A 167 -41.99 6.31 -10.19
N GLY A 168 -42.35 7.57 -10.42
CA GLY A 168 -43.57 7.96 -11.15
C GLY A 168 -43.26 8.75 -12.43
N LYS A 169 -44.27 8.94 -13.30
CA LYS A 169 -44.13 9.72 -14.56
C LYS A 169 -43.50 11.10 -14.33
N VAL A 170 -43.82 11.75 -13.20
CA VAL A 170 -43.28 13.07 -12.80
C VAL A 170 -41.77 13.04 -12.56
N GLY A 171 -41.22 11.94 -12.04
CA GLY A 171 -39.78 11.78 -11.82
C GLY A 171 -38.97 11.79 -13.09
N LEU A 172 -39.50 11.10 -14.11
CA LEU A 172 -38.89 11.05 -15.43
C LEU A 172 -38.79 12.47 -16.02
N PHE A 173 -39.82 13.30 -15.86
CA PHE A 173 -39.82 14.69 -16.32
C PHE A 173 -38.81 15.57 -15.60
N ILE A 174 -38.67 15.43 -14.27
CA ILE A 174 -37.68 16.19 -13.51
C ILE A 174 -36.26 15.80 -13.93
N ALA A 175 -36.01 14.50 -14.09
CA ALA A 175 -34.72 13.99 -14.53
C ALA A 175 -34.33 14.50 -15.92
N THR A 176 -35.24 14.39 -16.88
CA THR A 176 -35.00 14.88 -18.25
C THR A 176 -34.80 16.39 -18.26
N ALA A 177 -35.58 17.15 -17.47
CA ALA A 177 -35.39 18.59 -17.35
C ALA A 177 -34.02 18.97 -16.77
N THR A 178 -33.54 18.28 -15.70
CA THR A 178 -32.19 18.52 -15.15
C THR A 178 -31.08 18.19 -16.13
N VAL A 179 -31.21 17.09 -16.89
CA VAL A 179 -30.21 16.72 -17.91
C VAL A 179 -30.21 17.73 -19.05
N LEU A 180 -31.38 18.12 -19.56
CA LEU A 180 -31.51 19.12 -20.62
C LEU A 180 -30.99 20.50 -20.17
N PHE A 181 -31.27 20.91 -18.94
CA PHE A 181 -30.75 22.15 -18.37
C PHE A 181 -29.22 22.12 -18.26
N GLY A 182 -28.65 21.02 -17.77
CA GLY A 182 -27.20 20.83 -17.74
C GLY A 182 -26.57 20.83 -19.13
N LEU A 183 -27.22 20.23 -20.11
CA LEU A 183 -26.74 20.17 -21.50
C LEU A 183 -26.84 21.55 -22.19
N TYR A 184 -27.92 22.29 -21.94
CA TYR A 184 -28.07 23.68 -22.39
C TYR A 184 -27.02 24.60 -21.77
N ALA A 185 -26.81 24.50 -20.45
CA ALA A 185 -25.77 25.26 -19.77
C ALA A 185 -24.37 24.93 -20.31
N TYR A 186 -24.07 23.64 -20.57
CA TYR A 186 -22.81 23.22 -21.16
C TYR A 186 -22.60 23.78 -22.58
N LEU A 187 -23.64 23.77 -23.42
CA LEU A 187 -23.56 24.32 -24.77
C LEU A 187 -23.41 25.84 -24.77
N ASN A 188 -24.17 26.56 -23.93
CA ASN A 188 -23.98 28.01 -23.75
C ASN A 188 -22.60 28.36 -23.19
N MET A 189 -22.06 27.53 -22.31
CA MET A 189 -20.73 27.74 -21.73
C MET A 189 -19.63 27.38 -22.75
N SER A 190 -19.89 26.47 -23.68
CA SER A 190 -19.00 26.15 -24.81
C SER A 190 -18.96 27.25 -25.88
N GLU A 191 -20.08 27.96 -26.11
CA GLU A 191 -20.08 29.16 -26.97
C GLU A 191 -19.37 30.34 -26.31
N SER A 192 -19.26 30.32 -24.97
CA SER A 192 -18.59 31.34 -24.16
C SER A 192 -17.15 30.95 -23.77
N GLY A 193 -16.33 30.50 -24.74
CA GLY A 193 -14.88 30.33 -24.58
C GLY A 193 -14.10 31.65 -24.77
N PRO A 194 -12.89 31.82 -24.21
CA PRO A 194 -12.50 32.99 -23.41
C PRO A 194 -12.04 34.22 -24.21
N LEU A 195 -12.74 35.35 -24.02
CA LEU A 195 -12.31 36.70 -24.43
C LEU A 195 -11.24 37.33 -23.51
N PHE A 196 -10.64 36.54 -22.61
CA PHE A 196 -9.72 37.01 -21.57
C PHE A 196 -8.22 36.86 -21.88
N TYR A 197 -7.81 36.28 -23.02
CA TYR A 197 -6.38 36.13 -23.35
C TYR A 197 -5.83 37.17 -24.35
N LYS A 198 -6.66 38.04 -24.95
CA LYS A 198 -6.21 38.95 -26.03
C LYS A 198 -5.92 40.39 -25.62
N ARG A 199 -5.97 40.74 -24.32
CA ARG A 199 -5.84 42.15 -23.87
C ARG A 199 -4.49 42.55 -23.25
N ASN A 200 -3.51 41.64 -23.15
CA ASN A 200 -2.20 41.93 -22.53
C ASN A 200 -0.96 41.84 -23.44
N LEU A 201 -1.12 42.03 -24.77
CA LEU A 201 0.02 42.16 -25.71
C LEU A 201 -0.05 43.43 -26.59
N ARG A 202 -0.66 44.49 -26.06
CA ARG A 202 -0.50 45.87 -26.56
C ARG A 202 -0.38 46.80 -25.36
N ASN A 203 0.79 46.80 -24.73
CA ASN A 203 1.39 47.93 -24.01
C ASN A 203 2.61 47.39 -23.26
N THR A 204 3.69 47.19 -24.01
CA THR A 204 5.13 47.37 -23.69
C THR A 204 5.93 46.68 -24.77
#